data_AF-A0A0L1I680-F1
#
_entry.id   AF-A0A0L1I680-F1
#
_cell.length_a   1.000
_cell.length_b   1.000
_cell.length_c   1.000
_cell.angle_alpha   90.00
_cell.angle_beta   90.00
_cell.angle_gamma   90.00
#
_symmetry.space_group_name_H-M   'P 1'
#
loop_
_entity.id
_entity.type
_entity.pdbx_description
1 polymer ?
#
loop_
_entity_poly.entity_id
_entity_poly.type
_entity_poly.pdbx_seq_one_letter_code
_entity_poly.pdbx_strand_id
1 'polypeptide(L)'
;MEQQLSTLETKINTDDIPKCICEKSIADKVEKGCLRCGSILGAAMPEVGSIGGGLLYALNAWKPASIIAAKEAAAKAGIAAGKVAGDIKGMEIVSFGLKYFGVDNLFPDIFKNFVNTKPYNEITTIANSILGKYFTTCTWLKSGATAHPACTKFQLSLRIHLSETDTYGTPAPTAIRQGLEGILENATKTANARAAEVSSETSSKILTKQTDVINTIYMSNQTAIIASIIAILIIVLIMVIIYLILRYRRKKKMKKKLQYIKLLEE
;
A
#
# COMPACT_ATOMS: atom_id res chain seq x y z
N MET A 1 -61.53 -5.63 -52.03
CA MET A 1 -62.41 -6.82 -52.03
C MET A 1 -63.56 -6.51 -51.12
N GLU A 2 -64.73 -6.31 -51.73
CA GLU A 2 -65.99 -5.94 -51.09
C GLU A 2 -66.60 -7.15 -50.36
N GLN A 3 -67.24 -6.92 -49.22
CA GLN A 3 -68.31 -7.78 -48.72
C GLN A 3 -69.35 -6.92 -47.96
N GLN A 4 -70.31 -6.47 -48.76
CA GLN A 4 -71.74 -6.24 -48.57
C GLN A 4 -72.33 -6.11 -47.14
N LEU A 5 -73.07 -5.02 -46.95
CA LEU A 5 -74.14 -4.83 -45.97
C LEU A 5 -75.31 -5.79 -46.26
N SER A 6 -75.85 -6.45 -45.23
CA SER A 6 -77.22 -6.98 -45.22
C SER A 6 -78.02 -6.36 -44.06
N THR A 7 -79.21 -5.90 -44.38
CA THR A 7 -80.08 -4.99 -43.63
C THR A 7 -80.98 -5.69 -42.60
N LEU A 8 -81.24 -4.98 -41.48
CA LEU A 8 -82.41 -5.00 -40.56
C LEU A 8 -82.83 -6.29 -39.84
N GLU A 9 -82.77 -6.28 -38.50
CA GLU A 9 -83.97 -6.31 -37.64
C GLU A 9 -83.63 -5.90 -36.19
N THR A 10 -84.37 -4.90 -35.70
CA THR A 10 -84.32 -4.33 -34.35
C THR A 10 -85.24 -5.11 -33.42
N LYS A 11 -84.68 -6.01 -32.61
CA LYS A 11 -85.29 -6.48 -31.35
C LYS A 11 -84.18 -6.63 -30.32
N ILE A 12 -84.04 -5.64 -29.45
CA ILE A 12 -83.23 -5.74 -28.23
C ILE A 12 -84.18 -5.43 -27.08
N ASN A 13 -84.43 -6.44 -26.25
CA ASN A 13 -85.28 -6.34 -25.07
C ASN A 13 -84.52 -5.58 -23.98
N THR A 14 -85.25 -4.97 -23.03
CA THR A 14 -84.69 -4.21 -21.90
C THR A 14 -83.78 -5.05 -20.98
N ASP A 15 -83.70 -6.36 -21.19
CA ASP A 15 -82.86 -7.32 -20.48
C ASP A 15 -81.50 -7.62 -21.16
N ASP A 16 -81.29 -7.14 -22.40
CA ASP A 16 -80.04 -7.27 -23.16
C ASP A 16 -79.03 -6.12 -22.88
N ILE A 17 -79.38 -5.19 -21.98
CA ILE A 17 -78.41 -4.26 -21.40
C ILE A 17 -77.86 -4.94 -20.15
N PRO A 18 -76.73 -5.67 -20.22
CA PRO A 18 -76.12 -6.22 -19.02
C PRO A 18 -75.87 -5.04 -18.08
N LYS A 19 -76.39 -5.13 -16.85
CA LYS A 19 -76.05 -4.24 -15.73
C LYS A 19 -74.56 -3.96 -15.85
N CYS A 20 -74.19 -2.70 -16.06
CA CYS A 20 -72.80 -2.24 -16.10
C CYS A 20 -72.16 -2.51 -14.73
N ILE A 21 -71.81 -3.76 -14.47
CA ILE A 21 -70.73 -4.12 -13.56
C ILE A 21 -69.56 -3.41 -14.21
N CYS A 22 -69.18 -2.26 -13.63
CA CYS A 22 -67.93 -1.61 -13.96
C CYS A 22 -66.82 -2.59 -13.55
N GLU A 23 -66.55 -3.55 -14.43
CA GLU A 23 -65.41 -4.44 -14.34
C GLU A 23 -64.22 -3.52 -14.10
N LYS A 24 -63.56 -3.71 -12.96
CA LYS A 24 -62.46 -2.84 -12.51
C LYS A 24 -61.56 -2.60 -13.71
N SER A 25 -61.55 -1.35 -14.18
CA SER A 25 -60.79 -0.91 -15.34
C SER A 25 -59.39 -1.50 -15.25
N ILE A 26 -58.81 -1.90 -16.38
CA ILE A 26 -57.42 -2.39 -16.46
C ILE A 26 -56.47 -1.45 -15.69
N ALA A 27 -56.78 -0.15 -15.64
CA ALA A 27 -56.06 0.85 -14.84
C ALA A 27 -56.14 0.68 -13.31
N ASP A 28 -57.22 0.12 -12.76
CA ASP A 28 -57.42 -0.19 -11.33
C ASP A 28 -56.66 -1.46 -10.93
N LYS A 29 -56.63 -2.49 -11.80
CA LYS A 29 -55.77 -3.69 -11.65
C LYS A 29 -54.29 -3.33 -11.74
N VAL A 30 -53.90 -2.45 -12.66
CA VAL A 30 -52.51 -1.95 -12.78
C VAL A 30 -52.13 -1.07 -11.58
N GLU A 31 -53.06 -0.31 -10.98
CA GLU A 31 -52.76 0.47 -9.75
C GLU A 31 -52.52 -0.44 -8.55
N LYS A 32 -53.30 -1.52 -8.40
CA LYS A 32 -53.09 -2.51 -7.32
C LYS A 32 -51.80 -3.31 -7.53
N GLY A 33 -51.42 -3.61 -8.77
CA GLY A 33 -50.12 -4.21 -9.10
C GLY A 33 -48.94 -3.26 -8.83
N CYS A 34 -49.09 -1.97 -9.16
CA CYS A 34 -48.08 -0.94 -8.92
C CYS A 34 -47.97 -0.54 -7.43
N LEU A 35 -49.06 -0.53 -6.67
CA LEU A 35 -49.05 -0.36 -5.21
C LEU A 35 -48.35 -1.54 -4.53
N ARG A 36 -48.57 -2.78 -4.99
CA ARG A 36 -47.84 -3.96 -4.51
C ARG A 36 -46.35 -3.92 -4.87
N CYS A 37 -45.99 -3.46 -6.08
CA CYS A 37 -44.57 -3.23 -6.44
C CYS A 37 -43.95 -2.07 -5.65
N GLY A 38 -44.73 -1.02 -5.36
CA GLY A 38 -44.31 0.11 -4.50
C GLY A 38 -44.13 -0.29 -3.03
N SER A 39 -44.92 -1.25 -2.53
CA SER A 39 -44.71 -1.85 -1.21
C SER A 39 -43.42 -2.68 -1.16
N ILE A 40 -43.09 -3.40 -2.24
CA ILE A 40 -41.83 -4.14 -2.37
C ILE A 40 -40.64 -3.18 -2.51
N LEU A 41 -40.77 -2.10 -3.28
CA LEU A 41 -39.74 -1.05 -3.37
C LEU A 41 -39.56 -0.26 -2.07
N GLY A 42 -40.63 -0.05 -1.29
CA GLY A 42 -40.56 0.53 0.05
C GLY A 42 -39.98 -0.41 1.11
N ALA A 43 -40.13 -1.72 0.93
CA ALA A 43 -39.55 -2.75 1.80
C ALA A 43 -38.12 -3.16 1.40
N ALA A 44 -37.74 -3.03 0.12
CA ALA A 44 -36.42 -3.36 -0.43
C ALA A 44 -35.50 -2.13 -0.58
N MET A 45 -36.00 -0.89 -0.44
CA MET A 45 -35.17 0.32 -0.35
C MET A 45 -34.08 0.26 0.74
N PRO A 46 -34.33 -0.31 1.94
CA PRO A 46 -33.29 -0.56 2.93
C PRO A 46 -32.18 -1.50 2.43
N GLU A 47 -32.50 -2.45 1.55
CA GLU A 47 -31.54 -3.43 1.01
C GLU A 47 -30.64 -2.81 -0.06
N VAL A 48 -31.18 -2.00 -0.99
CA VAL A 48 -30.34 -1.28 -1.98
C VAL A 48 -29.51 -0.16 -1.35
N GLY A 49 -30.00 0.48 -0.27
CA GLY A 49 -29.21 1.38 0.57
C GLY A 49 -28.10 0.64 1.35
N SER A 50 -28.36 -0.58 1.81
CA SER A 50 -27.38 -1.46 2.46
C SER A 50 -26.31 -1.98 1.50
N ILE A 51 -26.62 -2.24 0.23
CA ILE A 51 -25.60 -2.69 -0.74
C ILE A 51 -24.61 -1.56 -1.05
N GLY A 52 -25.11 -0.34 -1.28
CA GLY A 52 -24.24 0.84 -1.49
C GLY A 52 -23.44 1.22 -0.22
N GLY A 53 -24.08 1.21 0.94
CA GLY A 53 -23.44 1.50 2.23
C GLY A 53 -22.45 0.42 2.67
N GLY A 54 -22.77 -0.86 2.45
CA GLY A 54 -21.91 -1.99 2.77
C GLY A 54 -20.67 -2.07 1.88
N LEU A 55 -20.82 -1.80 0.58
CA LEU A 55 -19.68 -1.68 -0.34
C LEU A 55 -18.79 -0.48 0.01
N LEU A 56 -19.38 0.66 0.36
CA LEU A 56 -18.62 1.85 0.78
C LEU A 56 -17.91 1.62 2.13
N TYR A 57 -18.54 0.92 3.06
CA TYR A 57 -17.95 0.53 4.34
C TYR A 57 -16.77 -0.44 4.14
N ALA A 58 -16.94 -1.47 3.30
CA ALA A 58 -15.87 -2.40 2.95
C ALA A 58 -14.70 -1.69 2.27
N LEU A 59 -14.96 -0.74 1.37
CA LEU A 59 -13.93 0.07 0.71
C LEU A 59 -13.17 0.96 1.71
N ASN A 60 -13.90 1.57 2.66
CA ASN A 60 -13.32 2.39 3.72
C ASN A 60 -12.51 1.56 4.74
N ALA A 61 -12.86 0.28 4.96
CA ALA A 61 -12.08 -0.64 5.78
C ALA A 61 -10.85 -1.21 5.04
N TRP A 62 -10.96 -1.40 3.73
CA TRP A 62 -9.87 -1.90 2.88
C TRP A 62 -8.71 -0.91 2.76
N LYS A 63 -8.99 0.40 2.66
CA LYS A 63 -7.96 1.44 2.54
C LYS A 63 -6.94 1.44 3.70
N PRO A 64 -7.33 1.49 4.98
CA PRO A 64 -6.37 1.43 6.09
C PRO A 64 -5.69 0.07 6.19
N ALA A 65 -6.39 -1.04 5.93
CA ALA A 65 -5.80 -2.38 5.95
C ALA A 65 -4.69 -2.55 4.88
N SER A 66 -4.92 -2.05 3.66
CA SER A 66 -3.93 -2.07 2.58
C SER A 66 -2.73 -1.17 2.87
N ILE A 67 -2.94 0.00 3.51
CA ILE A 67 -1.82 0.87 3.97
C ILE A 67 -1.01 0.19 5.07
N ILE A 68 -1.63 -0.55 5.99
CA ILE A 68 -0.91 -1.30 7.04
C ILE A 68 -0.05 -2.40 6.40
N ALA A 69 -0.61 -3.19 5.48
CA ALA A 69 0.13 -4.22 4.76
C ALA A 69 1.28 -3.62 3.93
N ALA A 70 1.04 -2.47 3.29
CA ALA A 70 2.07 -1.71 2.57
C ALA A 70 3.22 -1.26 3.48
N LYS A 71 2.92 -0.76 4.68
CA LYS A 71 3.92 -0.37 5.68
C LYS A 71 4.79 -1.53 6.10
N GLU A 72 4.21 -2.70 6.34
CA GLU A 72 4.97 -3.88 6.73
C GLU A 72 5.90 -4.35 5.60
N ALA A 73 5.39 -4.40 4.37
CA ALA A 73 6.19 -4.77 3.20
C ALA A 73 7.33 -3.77 2.93
N ALA A 74 7.04 -2.47 3.02
CA ALA A 74 8.02 -1.40 2.84
C ALA A 74 9.09 -1.41 3.93
N ALA A 75 8.72 -1.70 5.18
CA ALA A 75 9.69 -1.85 6.28
C ALA A 75 10.63 -3.04 6.04
N LYS A 76 10.10 -4.20 5.64
CA LYS A 76 10.93 -5.39 5.32
C LYS A 76 11.90 -5.10 4.17
N ALA A 77 11.42 -4.47 3.10
CA ALA A 77 12.25 -4.08 1.96
C ALA A 77 13.31 -3.02 2.34
N GLY A 78 12.93 -2.05 3.16
CA GLY A 78 13.83 -1.02 3.69
C GLY A 78 14.94 -1.60 4.54
N ILE A 79 14.64 -2.51 5.47
CA ILE A 79 15.64 -3.19 6.30
C ILE A 79 16.61 -3.99 5.44
N ALA A 80 16.12 -4.73 4.45
CA ALA A 80 16.98 -5.52 3.56
C ALA A 80 17.93 -4.63 2.75
N ALA A 81 17.42 -3.55 2.13
CA ALA A 81 18.22 -2.59 1.39
C ALA A 81 19.21 -1.84 2.29
N GLY A 82 18.77 -1.44 3.48
CA GLY A 82 19.58 -0.78 4.50
C GLY A 82 20.74 -1.65 4.96
N LYS A 83 20.49 -2.94 5.22
CA LYS A 83 21.55 -3.87 5.62
C LYS A 83 22.65 -3.97 4.54
N VAL A 84 22.27 -4.17 3.28
CA VAL A 84 23.24 -4.25 2.16
C VAL A 84 24.06 -2.97 2.05
N ALA A 85 23.42 -1.81 2.13
CA ALA A 85 24.12 -0.52 2.06
C ALA A 85 25.02 -0.27 3.28
N GLY A 86 24.58 -0.68 4.47
CA GLY A 86 25.36 -0.62 5.70
C GLY A 86 26.60 -1.52 5.63
N ASP A 87 26.45 -2.76 5.17
CA ASP A 87 27.54 -3.73 5.04
C ASP A 87 28.62 -3.24 4.06
N ILE A 88 28.20 -2.68 2.92
CA ILE A 88 29.12 -2.08 1.93
C ILE A 88 29.89 -0.90 2.55
N LYS A 89 29.19 0.00 3.24
CA LYS A 89 29.83 1.18 3.86
C LYS A 89 30.74 0.79 5.02
N GLY A 90 30.34 -0.21 5.81
CA GLY A 90 31.15 -0.79 6.87
C GLY A 90 32.47 -1.35 6.33
N MET A 91 32.42 -2.11 5.23
CA MET A 91 33.62 -2.63 4.57
C MET A 91 34.52 -1.52 3.99
N GLU A 92 33.94 -0.44 3.46
CA GLU A 92 34.71 0.72 2.98
C GLU A 92 35.52 1.37 4.12
N ILE A 93 34.90 1.56 5.29
CA ILE A 93 35.58 2.11 6.49
C ILE A 93 36.66 1.16 6.99
N VAL A 94 36.39 -0.15 7.03
CA VAL A 94 37.40 -1.14 7.40
C VAL A 94 38.59 -1.10 6.44
N SER A 95 38.31 -1.09 5.14
CA SER A 95 39.35 -1.01 4.10
C SER A 95 40.20 0.25 4.25
N PHE A 96 39.55 1.39 4.52
CA PHE A 96 40.24 2.66 4.76
C PHE A 96 41.10 2.62 6.03
N GLY A 97 40.58 2.10 7.14
CA GLY A 97 41.31 1.96 8.41
C GLY A 97 42.53 1.05 8.28
N LEU A 98 42.40 -0.09 7.58
CA LEU A 98 43.51 -1.00 7.34
C LEU A 98 44.60 -0.36 6.46
N LYS A 99 44.23 0.41 5.44
CA LYS A 99 45.17 1.20 4.62
C LYS A 99 45.85 2.31 5.42
N TYR A 100 45.11 2.96 6.32
CA TYR A 100 45.66 4.00 7.19
C TYR A 100 46.78 3.43 8.08
N PHE A 101 46.57 2.23 8.63
CA PHE A 101 47.61 1.50 9.37
C PHE A 101 48.72 0.93 8.48
N GLY A 102 48.56 0.91 7.15
CA GLY A 102 49.55 0.39 6.20
C GLY A 102 49.52 -1.13 6.03
N VAL A 103 48.42 -1.79 6.43
CA VAL A 103 48.24 -3.25 6.32
C VAL A 103 48.20 -3.69 4.86
N ASP A 104 47.74 -2.83 3.95
CA ASP A 104 47.70 -3.08 2.51
C ASP A 104 49.10 -3.24 1.89
N ASN A 105 50.07 -2.49 2.38
CA ASN A 105 51.46 -2.56 1.92
C ASN A 105 52.28 -3.60 2.69
N LEU A 106 52.06 -3.72 4.00
CA LEU A 106 52.79 -4.67 4.85
C LEU A 106 52.32 -6.11 4.68
N PHE A 107 51.00 -6.31 4.59
CA PHE A 107 50.36 -7.62 4.58
C PHE A 107 49.28 -7.70 3.47
N PRO A 108 49.67 -7.54 2.19
CA PRO A 108 48.72 -7.44 1.08
C PRO A 108 47.81 -8.67 0.97
N ASP A 109 48.32 -9.86 1.26
CA ASP A 109 47.54 -11.11 1.19
C ASP A 109 46.43 -11.15 2.24
N ILE A 110 46.71 -10.69 3.47
CA ILE A 110 45.72 -10.61 4.55
C ILE A 110 44.67 -9.57 4.20
N PHE A 111 45.10 -8.40 3.74
CA PHE A 111 44.20 -7.31 3.34
C PHE A 111 43.26 -7.74 2.22
N LYS A 112 43.79 -8.28 1.12
CA LYS A 112 43.00 -8.73 -0.05
C LYS A 112 42.04 -9.85 0.32
N ASN A 113 42.51 -10.86 1.06
CA ASN A 113 41.65 -11.98 1.45
C ASN A 113 40.50 -11.53 2.37
N PHE A 114 40.77 -10.60 3.29
CA PHE A 114 39.74 -10.10 4.19
C PHE A 114 38.68 -9.29 3.44
N VAL A 115 39.09 -8.28 2.66
CA VAL A 115 38.16 -7.38 1.96
C VAL A 115 37.28 -8.12 0.95
N ASN A 116 37.80 -9.19 0.33
CA ASN A 116 37.05 -9.93 -0.70
C ASN A 116 36.16 -11.04 -0.13
N THR A 117 36.55 -11.67 0.97
CA THR A 117 35.93 -12.93 1.42
C THR A 117 35.16 -12.78 2.72
N LYS A 118 35.55 -11.83 3.59
CA LYS A 118 35.06 -11.74 4.96
C LYS A 118 34.11 -10.56 5.16
N PRO A 119 33.11 -10.68 6.05
CA PRO A 119 32.30 -9.55 6.45
C PRO A 119 33.12 -8.58 7.30
N TYR A 120 32.78 -7.28 7.25
CA TYR A 120 33.53 -6.23 7.93
C TYR A 120 33.55 -6.39 9.47
N ASN A 121 32.54 -7.05 10.04
CA ASN A 121 32.41 -7.28 11.47
C ASN A 121 33.39 -8.32 12.04
N GLU A 122 34.04 -9.12 11.17
CA GLU A 122 35.04 -10.12 11.54
C GLU A 122 36.47 -9.56 11.54
N ILE A 123 36.66 -8.23 11.46
CA ILE A 123 37.99 -7.62 11.37
C ILE A 123 38.90 -7.95 12.56
N THR A 124 38.35 -8.28 13.73
CA THR A 124 39.17 -8.69 14.89
C THR A 124 39.78 -10.09 14.71
N THR A 125 39.21 -10.93 13.84
CA THR A 125 39.71 -12.30 13.61
C THR A 125 41.06 -12.32 12.89
N ILE A 126 41.38 -11.29 12.12
CA ILE A 126 42.67 -11.18 11.43
C ILE A 126 43.80 -10.70 12.36
N ALA A 127 43.51 -10.31 13.61
CA ALA A 127 44.50 -9.80 14.55
C ALA A 127 45.69 -10.76 14.74
N ASN A 128 45.43 -12.05 14.95
CA ASN A 128 46.48 -13.06 15.14
C ASN A 128 47.30 -13.28 13.87
N SER A 129 46.66 -13.20 12.70
CA SER A 129 47.34 -13.33 11.40
C SER A 129 48.26 -12.15 11.14
N ILE A 130 47.79 -10.92 11.44
CA ILE A 130 48.59 -9.70 11.37
C ILE A 130 49.75 -9.77 12.36
N LEU A 131 49.50 -10.20 13.60
CA LEU A 131 50.52 -10.32 14.63
C LEU A 131 51.63 -11.29 14.23
N GLY A 132 51.27 -12.47 13.69
CA GLY A 132 52.24 -13.45 13.21
C GLY A 132 53.12 -12.87 12.10
N LYS A 133 52.52 -12.22 11.09
CA LYS A 133 53.28 -11.58 10.00
C LYS A 133 54.09 -10.38 10.47
N TYR A 134 53.57 -9.60 11.43
CA TYR A 134 54.26 -8.49 12.06
C TYR A 134 55.56 -8.95 12.72
N PHE A 135 55.52 -10.04 13.52
CA PHE A 135 56.74 -10.56 14.13
C PHE A 135 57.78 -11.05 13.12
N THR A 136 57.33 -11.60 11.98
CA THR A 136 58.26 -12.03 10.91
C THR A 136 58.83 -10.88 10.09
N THR A 137 58.10 -9.77 9.94
CA THR A 137 58.44 -8.70 8.98
C THR A 137 59.09 -7.49 9.66
N CYS A 138 58.65 -7.16 10.87
CA CYS A 138 59.02 -5.91 11.56
C CYS A 138 59.91 -6.10 12.79
N THR A 139 59.99 -7.32 13.36
CA THR A 139 60.81 -7.59 14.55
C THR A 139 61.94 -8.60 14.30
N TRP A 140 62.17 -9.02 13.06
CA TRP A 140 63.29 -9.92 12.75
C TRP A 140 64.63 -9.18 12.81
N LEU A 141 65.26 -9.28 13.99
CA LEU A 141 66.59 -8.77 14.33
C LEU A 141 67.66 -9.88 14.28
N LYS A 142 67.43 -10.95 13.53
CA LYS A 142 68.48 -11.93 13.21
C LYS A 142 68.96 -11.66 11.79
N SER A 143 70.23 -11.32 11.64
CA SER A 143 70.99 -11.18 10.38
C SER A 143 70.93 -9.86 9.59
N GLY A 144 71.08 -8.70 10.27
CA GLY A 144 71.53 -7.47 9.60
C GLY A 144 70.62 -6.88 8.52
N ALA A 145 69.39 -7.38 8.38
CA ALA A 145 68.40 -6.86 7.45
C ALA A 145 67.70 -5.64 8.07
N THR A 146 67.64 -4.54 7.31
CA THR A 146 66.84 -3.36 7.66
C THR A 146 65.37 -3.74 7.66
N ALA A 147 64.66 -3.47 8.76
CA ALA A 147 63.21 -3.64 8.82
C ALA A 147 62.54 -2.88 7.66
N HIS A 148 61.43 -3.42 7.14
CA HIS A 148 60.70 -2.77 6.06
C HIS A 148 60.32 -1.34 6.50
N PRO A 149 60.55 -0.28 5.70
CA PRO A 149 60.33 1.10 6.14
C PRO A 149 58.88 1.40 6.54
N ALA A 150 57.92 0.61 6.03
CA ALA A 150 56.53 0.69 6.46
C ALA A 150 56.27 0.19 7.90
N CYS A 151 57.19 -0.58 8.51
CA CYS A 151 57.08 -1.06 9.88
C CYS A 151 57.10 0.09 10.89
N THR A 152 57.94 1.10 10.69
CA THR A 152 58.00 2.29 11.55
C THR A 152 56.66 3.03 11.54
N LYS A 153 56.07 3.22 10.35
CA LYS A 153 54.74 3.84 10.21
C LYS A 153 53.66 3.02 10.93
N PHE A 154 53.65 1.70 10.77
CA PHE A 154 52.68 0.82 11.43
C PHE A 154 52.82 0.85 12.96
N GLN A 155 54.05 0.79 13.47
CA GLN A 155 54.36 0.83 14.89
C GLN A 155 53.96 2.16 15.54
N LEU A 156 54.26 3.29 14.89
CA LEU A 156 53.87 4.62 15.38
C LEU A 156 52.35 4.82 15.30
N SER A 157 51.71 4.38 14.21
CA SER A 157 50.26 4.56 14.02
C SER A 157 49.43 3.79 15.04
N LEU A 158 49.94 2.65 15.52
CA LEU A 158 49.33 1.84 16.57
C LEU A 158 49.89 2.14 17.98
N ARG A 159 50.82 3.11 18.12
CA ARG A 159 51.51 3.45 19.38
C ARG A 159 52.23 2.27 20.05
N ILE A 160 52.73 1.35 19.23
CA ILE A 160 53.63 0.27 19.66
C ILE A 160 54.99 0.86 20.04
N HIS A 161 55.42 1.88 19.30
CA HIS A 161 56.54 2.76 19.65
C HIS A 161 56.00 4.20 19.79
N LEU A 162 56.49 4.96 20.77
CA LEU A 162 56.09 6.36 21.00
C LEU A 162 56.95 7.36 20.22
N SER A 163 58.16 6.94 19.84
CA SER A 163 59.10 7.75 19.08
C SER A 163 59.90 6.85 18.13
N GLU A 164 60.57 7.46 17.16
CA GLU A 164 61.54 6.77 16.31
C GLU A 164 62.77 6.28 17.11
N THR A 165 62.96 6.76 18.35
CA THR A 165 64.11 6.49 19.21
C THR A 165 63.88 5.36 20.23
N ASP A 166 63.21 4.28 19.81
CA ASP A 166 63.04 3.03 20.60
C ASP A 166 62.30 3.17 21.95
N THR A 167 61.46 4.20 22.12
CA THR A 167 60.56 4.25 23.28
C THR A 167 59.41 3.29 23.08
N TYR A 168 59.43 2.16 23.80
CA TYR A 168 58.35 1.16 23.75
C TYR A 168 57.05 1.70 24.36
N GLY A 169 55.95 1.47 23.65
CA GLY A 169 54.60 1.81 24.07
C GLY A 169 53.77 0.59 24.41
N THR A 170 52.56 0.54 23.85
CA THR A 170 51.66 -0.57 24.09
C THR A 170 52.20 -1.85 23.42
N PRO A 171 52.19 -3.00 24.10
CA PRO A 171 52.64 -4.25 23.49
C PRO A 171 51.91 -4.53 22.18
N ALA A 172 52.64 -4.98 21.15
CA ALA A 172 52.10 -5.19 19.80
C ALA A 172 50.81 -6.04 19.74
N PRO A 173 50.66 -7.15 20.50
CA PRO A 173 49.40 -7.90 20.51
C PRO A 173 48.20 -7.07 20.96
N THR A 174 48.39 -6.22 21.97
CA THR A 174 47.33 -5.37 22.53
C THR A 174 47.03 -4.20 21.60
N ALA A 175 48.06 -3.54 21.07
CA ALA A 175 47.93 -2.39 20.19
C ALA A 175 47.21 -2.74 18.88
N ILE A 176 47.57 -3.87 18.25
CA ILE A 176 46.92 -4.34 17.01
C ILE A 176 45.45 -4.65 17.28
N ARG A 177 45.14 -5.36 18.38
CA ARG A 177 43.75 -5.67 18.74
C ARG A 177 42.95 -4.39 18.97
N GLN A 178 43.48 -3.44 19.74
CA GLN A 178 42.82 -2.15 20.01
C GLN A 178 42.61 -1.33 18.74
N GLY A 179 43.59 -1.31 17.83
CA GLY A 179 43.46 -0.63 16.54
C GLY A 179 42.35 -1.21 15.68
N LEU A 180 42.25 -2.55 15.61
CA LEU A 180 41.18 -3.25 14.88
C LEU A 180 39.81 -3.07 15.54
N GLU A 181 39.73 -3.07 16.87
CA GLU A 181 38.51 -2.78 17.63
C GLU A 181 38.02 -1.35 17.39
N GLY A 182 38.93 -0.37 17.37
CA GLY A 182 38.60 1.01 17.03
C GLY A 182 38.09 1.17 15.59
N ILE A 183 38.67 0.45 14.63
CA ILE A 183 38.13 0.39 13.27
C ILE A 183 36.74 -0.24 13.28
N LEU A 184 36.57 -1.38 13.95
CA LEU A 184 35.30 -2.10 14.02
C LEU A 184 34.18 -1.22 14.60
N GLU A 185 34.48 -0.48 15.67
CA GLU A 185 33.53 0.42 16.30
C GLU A 185 33.09 1.53 15.32
N ASN A 186 34.05 2.18 14.67
CA ASN A 186 33.76 3.23 13.69
C ASN A 186 33.00 2.68 12.48
N ALA A 187 33.43 1.53 11.94
CA ALA A 187 32.75 0.86 10.83
C ALA A 187 31.32 0.48 11.19
N THR A 188 31.10 -0.04 12.41
CA THR A 188 29.76 -0.43 12.89
C THR A 188 28.86 0.79 13.07
N LYS A 189 29.37 1.89 13.64
CA LYS A 189 28.61 3.14 13.76
C LYS A 189 28.20 3.68 12.39
N THR A 190 29.14 3.75 11.44
CA THR A 190 28.85 4.25 10.09
C THR A 190 27.93 3.31 9.31
N ALA A 191 28.12 1.99 9.41
CA ALA A 191 27.26 1.00 8.79
C ALA A 191 25.81 1.11 9.30
N ASN A 192 25.63 1.22 10.62
CA ASN A 192 24.30 1.37 11.24
C ASN A 192 23.63 2.68 10.83
N ALA A 193 24.37 3.79 10.79
CA ALA A 193 23.84 5.07 10.34
C ALA A 193 23.38 5.01 8.88
N ARG A 194 24.21 4.45 8.00
CA ARG A 194 23.86 4.30 6.59
C ARG A 194 22.70 3.32 6.36
N ALA A 195 22.67 2.24 7.13
CA ALA A 195 21.58 1.27 7.08
C ALA A 195 20.23 1.90 7.49
N ALA A 196 20.22 2.71 8.55
CA ALA A 196 19.04 3.43 9.00
C ALA A 196 18.55 4.44 7.95
N GLU A 197 19.48 5.21 7.36
CA GLU A 197 19.18 6.20 6.33
C GLU A 197 18.54 5.54 5.10
N VAL A 198 19.20 4.54 4.51
CA VAL A 198 18.72 3.83 3.31
C VAL A 198 17.44 3.06 3.59
N SER A 199 17.28 2.50 4.79
CA SER A 199 16.05 1.83 5.20
C SER A 199 14.87 2.81 5.22
N SER A 200 15.05 4.00 5.81
CA SER A 200 14.01 5.03 5.87
C SER A 200 13.66 5.59 4.48
N GLU A 201 14.66 5.82 3.64
CA GLU A 201 14.48 6.33 2.29
C GLU A 201 13.77 5.31 1.39
N THR A 202 14.17 4.05 1.47
CA THR A 202 13.56 2.98 0.69
C THR A 202 12.13 2.71 1.15
N SER A 203 11.89 2.64 2.46
CA SER A 203 10.56 2.44 3.04
C SER A 203 9.61 3.57 2.65
N SER A 204 10.05 4.84 2.77
CA SER A 204 9.24 5.99 2.38
C SER A 204 8.91 6.01 0.89
N LYS A 205 9.88 5.72 0.01
CA LYS A 205 9.65 5.64 -1.46
C LYS A 205 8.66 4.54 -1.84
N ILE A 206 8.72 3.39 -1.18
CA ILE A 206 7.77 2.30 -1.44
C ILE A 206 6.39 2.70 -0.91
N LEU A 207 6.34 3.30 0.28
CA LEU A 207 5.08 3.72 0.90
C LEU A 207 4.34 4.78 0.11
N THR A 208 5.04 5.80 -0.39
CA THR A 208 4.41 6.84 -1.22
C THR A 208 3.81 6.24 -2.47
N LYS A 209 4.59 5.42 -3.21
CA LYS A 209 4.10 4.73 -4.42
C LYS A 209 2.89 3.85 -4.14
N GLN A 210 2.93 3.03 -3.08
CA GLN A 210 1.81 2.15 -2.74
C GLN A 210 0.59 2.94 -2.25
N THR A 211 0.80 4.02 -1.49
CA THR A 211 -0.29 4.89 -1.04
C THR A 211 -0.97 5.59 -2.23
N ASP A 212 -0.21 6.03 -3.23
CA ASP A 212 -0.75 6.65 -4.44
C ASP A 212 -1.59 5.66 -5.26
N VAL A 213 -1.11 4.41 -5.40
CA VAL A 213 -1.87 3.34 -6.05
C VAL A 213 -3.16 3.03 -5.28
N ILE A 214 -3.08 2.89 -3.96
CA ILE A 214 -4.24 2.65 -3.09
C ILE A 214 -5.25 3.80 -3.19
N ASN A 215 -4.79 5.06 -3.17
CA ASN A 215 -5.65 6.23 -3.33
C ASN A 215 -6.32 6.26 -4.70
N THR A 216 -5.58 5.93 -5.77
CA THR A 216 -6.13 5.89 -7.13
C THR A 216 -7.25 4.84 -7.25
N ILE A 217 -7.02 3.63 -6.71
CA ILE A 217 -8.03 2.56 -6.68
C ILE A 217 -9.23 2.98 -5.84
N TYR A 218 -8.99 3.57 -4.67
CA TYR A 218 -10.04 4.06 -3.78
C TYR A 218 -10.93 5.10 -4.47
N MET A 219 -10.33 6.12 -5.10
CA MET A 219 -11.06 7.17 -5.81
C MET A 219 -11.89 6.61 -6.97
N SER A 220 -11.31 5.71 -7.79
CA SER A 220 -12.03 5.06 -8.89
C SER A 220 -13.27 4.31 -8.40
N ASN A 221 -13.13 3.52 -7.34
CA ASN A 221 -14.24 2.76 -6.76
C ASN A 221 -15.27 3.68 -6.07
N GLN A 222 -14.82 4.76 -5.41
CA GLN A 222 -15.70 5.74 -4.80
C GLN A 222 -16.56 6.45 -5.85
N THR A 223 -15.96 6.88 -6.97
CA THR A 223 -16.70 7.52 -8.07
C THR A 223 -17.72 6.56 -8.68
N ALA A 224 -17.37 5.28 -8.87
CA ALA A 224 -18.30 4.28 -9.38
C ALA A 224 -19.51 4.08 -8.44
N ILE A 225 -19.28 4.02 -7.12
CA ILE A 225 -20.35 3.91 -6.12
C ILE A 225 -21.25 5.17 -6.15
N ILE A 226 -20.68 6.37 -6.20
CA ILE A 226 -21.43 7.62 -6.27
C ILE A 226 -22.29 7.69 -7.55
N ALA A 227 -21.71 7.34 -8.70
CA ALA A 227 -22.43 7.32 -9.97
C ALA A 227 -23.63 6.36 -9.93
N SER A 228 -23.46 5.18 -9.34
CA SER A 228 -24.55 4.21 -9.13
C SER A 228 -25.68 4.78 -8.26
N ILE A 229 -25.35 5.50 -7.17
CA ILE A 229 -26.34 6.12 -6.29
C ILE A 229 -27.13 7.22 -7.04
N ILE A 230 -26.44 8.08 -7.79
CA ILE A 230 -27.07 9.14 -8.59
C ILE A 230 -28.03 8.54 -9.63
N ALA A 231 -27.61 7.48 -10.32
CA ALA A 231 -28.47 6.78 -11.29
C ALA A 231 -29.75 6.24 -10.64
N ILE A 232 -29.66 5.62 -9.45
CA ILE A 232 -30.83 5.13 -8.70
C ILE A 232 -31.76 6.30 -8.31
N LEU A 233 -31.22 7.41 -7.83
CA LEU A 233 -32.01 8.59 -7.45
C LEU A 233 -32.79 9.19 -8.65
N ILE A 234 -32.18 9.22 -9.83
CA ILE A 234 -32.83 9.69 -11.06
C ILE A 234 -34.00 8.77 -11.43
N ILE A 235 -33.82 7.45 -11.38
CA ILE A 235 -34.89 6.47 -11.66
C ILE A 235 -36.06 6.64 -10.68
N VAL A 236 -35.76 6.79 -9.39
CA VAL A 236 -36.79 7.02 -8.35
C VAL A 236 -37.54 8.33 -8.58
N LEU A 237 -36.83 9.42 -8.91
CA LEU A 237 -37.46 10.72 -9.22
C LEU A 237 -38.43 10.61 -10.41
N ILE A 238 -38.03 9.94 -11.49
CA ILE A 238 -38.89 9.74 -12.67
C ILE A 238 -40.15 8.95 -12.28
N MET A 239 -39.99 7.87 -11.51
CA MET A 239 -41.11 7.05 -11.01
C MET A 239 -42.09 7.89 -10.17
N VAL A 240 -41.59 8.76 -9.29
CA VAL A 240 -42.41 9.65 -8.47
C VAL A 240 -43.17 10.67 -9.32
N ILE A 241 -42.51 11.29 -10.31
CA ILE A 241 -43.16 12.25 -11.22
C ILE A 241 -44.30 11.57 -11.99
N ILE A 242 -44.04 10.41 -12.59
CA ILE A 242 -45.05 9.64 -13.33
C ILE A 242 -46.21 9.26 -12.40
N TYR A 243 -45.91 8.77 -11.19
CA TYR A 243 -46.91 8.43 -10.19
C TYR A 243 -47.78 9.63 -9.80
N LEU A 244 -47.18 10.80 -9.53
CA LEU A 244 -47.91 12.02 -9.20
C LEU A 244 -48.83 12.47 -10.35
N ILE A 245 -48.37 12.38 -11.60
CA ILE A 245 -49.19 12.68 -12.78
C ILE A 245 -50.38 11.72 -12.87
N LEU A 246 -50.14 10.41 -12.71
CA LEU A 246 -51.21 9.40 -12.77
C LEU A 246 -52.22 9.59 -11.64
N ARG A 247 -51.76 9.85 -10.40
CA ARG A 247 -52.60 10.11 -9.24
C ARG A 247 -53.43 11.37 -9.41
N TYR A 248 -52.83 12.43 -9.94
CA TYR A 248 -53.53 13.68 -10.24
C TYR A 248 -54.64 13.46 -11.28
N ARG A 249 -54.34 12.70 -12.36
CA ARG A 249 -55.33 12.33 -13.38
C ARG A 249 -56.50 11.52 -12.79
N ARG A 250 -56.22 10.54 -11.92
CA ARG A 250 -57.27 9.74 -11.24
C ARG A 250 -58.16 10.61 -10.37
N LYS A 251 -57.60 11.49 -9.52
CA LYS A 251 -58.40 12.41 -8.69
C LYS A 251 -59.28 13.33 -9.53
N LYS A 252 -58.78 13.88 -10.63
CA LYS A 252 -59.58 14.73 -11.54
C LYS A 252 -60.72 13.95 -12.18
N LYS A 253 -60.48 12.70 -12.60
CA LYS A 253 -61.52 11.82 -13.17
C LYS A 253 -62.62 11.52 -12.15
N MET A 254 -62.27 11.27 -10.89
CA MET A 254 -63.24 11.01 -9.81
C MET A 254 -64.07 12.24 -9.45
N LYS A 255 -63.46 13.44 -9.40
CA LYS A 255 -64.20 14.70 -9.17
C LYS A 255 -65.24 14.97 -10.26
N LYS A 256 -64.88 14.73 -11.53
CA LYS A 256 -65.82 14.86 -12.65
C LYS A 256 -66.99 13.88 -12.50
N LYS A 257 -66.72 12.61 -12.17
CA LYS A 257 -67.79 11.60 -11.97
C LYS A 257 -68.79 11.99 -10.88
N LEU A 258 -68.31 12.54 -9.76
CA LEU A 258 -69.18 13.00 -8.66
C LEU A 258 -70.12 14.15 -9.06
N GLN A 259 -69.67 15.04 -9.95
CA GLN A 259 -70.52 16.12 -10.46
C GLN A 259 -71.63 15.58 -11.40
N TYR A 260 -71.32 14.60 -12.24
CA TYR A 260 -72.32 13.97 -13.12
C TYR A 260 -73.40 13.19 -12.35
N ILE A 261 -73.03 12.51 -11.25
CA ILE A 261 -74.01 11.78 -10.43
C ILE A 261 -75.01 12.76 -9.79
N LYS A 262 -74.53 13.89 -9.25
CA LYS A 262 -75.40 14.90 -8.64
C LYS A 262 -76.40 15.52 -9.61
N LEU A 263 -76.04 15.68 -10.89
CA LEU A 263 -76.92 16.23 -11.92
C LEU A 263 -78.03 15.27 -12.38
N LEU A 264 -77.92 13.98 -12.07
CA LEU A 264 -78.89 12.95 -12.45
C LEU A 264 -79.87 12.61 -11.32
N GLU A 265 -79.65 13.15 -10.12
CA GLU A 265 -80.45 12.89 -8.92
C GLU A 265 -81.43 14.05 -8.61
N GLU A 266 -81.32 15.17 -9.34
CA GLU A 266 -82.35 16.21 -9.49
C GLU A 266 -83.26 15.90 -10.69
#